data_AF-A0A356B2B6-F1
#
_entry.id   AF-A0A356B2B6-F1
#
_cell.length_a   1.000
_cell.length_b   1.000
_cell.length_c   1.000
_cell.angle_alpha   90.00
_cell.angle_beta   90.00
_cell.angle_gamma   90.00
#
_symmetry.space_group_name_H-M   'P 1'
#
loop_
_entity.id
_entity.type
_entity.pdbx_description
1 polymer ?
#
loop_
_entity_poly.entity_id
_entity_poly.type
_entity_poly.pdbx_seq_one_letter_code
_entity_poly.pdbx_strand_id
1 'polypeptide(L)'
;MVMRGSNGGSNDPKHILDSYKWYSYSKDGGYSWSPPKPWMCDDNTIFYSPSSCSQLIEHSNGKYYWIGNVSNRNAEGNLPRWPLVIGEVNPDDYMLIKDSVMVIDIKKPEQSSRVTYSNFFAREDRVSKDILVYCTPLFENGYENKQSDWTANAYVYTVNIK
;
A
#
# COMPACT_ATOMS: atom_id res chain seq x y z
N MET A 1 0.80 -11.72 -7.91
CA MET A 1 0.67 -11.45 -6.46
C MET A 1 1.64 -10.34 -6.09
N VAL A 2 1.15 -9.34 -5.35
CA VAL A 2 1.98 -8.32 -4.71
C VAL A 2 2.05 -8.65 -3.22
N MET A 3 3.26 -8.73 -2.70
CA MET A 3 3.57 -9.14 -1.32
C MET A 3 4.11 -7.96 -0.53
N ARG A 4 3.89 -8.00 0.79
CA ARG A 4 4.35 -6.98 1.73
C ARG A 4 5.87 -6.88 1.79
N GLY A 5 6.37 -5.73 2.25
CA GLY A 5 7.78 -5.54 2.56
C GLY A 5 8.24 -6.26 3.81
N SER A 6 9.54 -6.15 4.08
CA SER A 6 10.20 -6.82 5.19
C SER A 6 9.65 -6.31 6.54
N ASN A 7 9.42 -7.25 7.47
CA ASN A 7 9.21 -6.95 8.89
C ASN A 7 10.36 -7.51 9.73
N GLY A 8 11.60 -7.41 9.23
CA GLY A 8 12.77 -8.12 9.76
C GLY A 8 12.93 -8.06 11.29
N GLY A 9 12.38 -7.04 11.95
CA GLY A 9 12.10 -7.08 13.38
C GLY A 9 13.35 -7.33 14.21
N SER A 10 13.32 -8.29 15.13
CA SER A 10 14.51 -8.65 15.91
C SER A 10 15.65 -9.26 15.08
N ASN A 11 15.34 -9.82 13.90
CA ASN A 11 16.33 -10.39 12.99
C ASN A 11 16.95 -9.33 12.05
N ASP A 12 16.39 -8.12 12.03
CA ASP A 12 16.93 -6.96 11.31
C ASP A 12 16.79 -5.70 12.19
N PRO A 13 17.53 -5.63 13.32
CA PRO A 13 17.38 -4.55 14.29
C PRO A 13 17.88 -3.19 13.78
N LYS A 14 18.59 -3.19 12.63
CA LYS A 14 19.12 -1.99 11.98
C LYS A 14 18.38 -1.62 10.70
N HIS A 15 17.32 -2.36 10.35
CA HIS A 15 16.53 -2.12 9.15
C HIS A 15 17.38 -2.05 7.87
N ILE A 16 18.34 -2.97 7.74
CA ILE A 16 19.26 -3.06 6.59
C ILE A 16 18.65 -3.83 5.42
N LEU A 17 17.62 -4.65 5.66
CA LEU A 17 16.93 -5.32 4.58
C LEU A 17 16.05 -4.31 3.84
N ASP A 18 16.18 -4.30 2.52
CA ASP A 18 15.33 -3.45 1.69
C ASP A 18 13.85 -3.83 1.83
N SER A 19 13.04 -2.83 2.13
CA SER A 19 11.61 -2.96 2.35
C SER A 19 10.87 -2.56 1.08
N TYR A 20 10.90 -3.41 0.07
CA TYR A 20 10.11 -3.25 -1.15
C TYR A 20 8.73 -3.87 -1.00
N LYS A 21 7.77 -3.46 -1.83
CA LYS A 21 6.77 -4.45 -2.25
C LYS A 21 7.46 -5.47 -3.15
N TRP A 22 7.11 -6.73 -3.01
CA TRP A 22 7.63 -7.79 -3.87
C TRP A 22 6.53 -8.26 -4.80
N TYR A 23 6.89 -8.68 -6.00
CA TYR A 23 5.92 -9.30 -6.90
C TYR A 23 6.42 -10.62 -7.44
N SER A 24 5.47 -11.50 -7.69
CA SER A 24 5.63 -12.76 -8.39
C SER A 24 4.33 -13.05 -9.12
N TYR A 25 4.42 -13.66 -10.30
CA TYR A 25 3.24 -13.98 -11.11
C TYR A 25 3.19 -15.48 -11.42
N SER A 26 1.98 -15.95 -11.68
CA SER A 26 1.71 -17.29 -12.15
C SER A 26 1.10 -17.20 -13.55
N LYS A 27 1.47 -18.14 -14.41
CA LYS A 27 0.88 -18.32 -15.76
C LYS A 27 -0.08 -19.50 -15.83
N ASP A 28 -0.25 -20.23 -14.74
CA ASP A 28 -0.97 -21.51 -14.70
C ASP A 28 -2.10 -21.51 -13.67
N GLY A 29 -2.57 -20.34 -13.22
CA GLY A 29 -3.64 -20.26 -12.22
C GLY A 29 -3.17 -20.49 -10.78
N GLY A 30 -1.86 -20.48 -10.54
CA GLY A 30 -1.26 -20.43 -9.20
C GLY A 30 -0.51 -21.70 -8.79
N TYR A 31 -0.36 -22.69 -9.67
CA TYR A 31 0.41 -23.92 -9.39
C TYR A 31 1.92 -23.63 -9.34
N SER A 32 2.40 -22.75 -10.22
CA SER A 32 3.78 -22.28 -10.22
C SER A 32 3.85 -20.75 -10.22
N TRP A 33 4.97 -20.24 -9.68
CA TRP A 33 5.21 -18.83 -9.48
C TRP A 33 6.60 -18.46 -9.99
N SER A 34 6.73 -17.28 -10.59
CA SER A 34 8.04 -16.73 -10.93
C SER A 34 8.87 -16.50 -9.66
N PRO A 35 10.21 -16.47 -9.74
CA PRO A 35 11.02 -15.95 -8.65
C PRO A 35 10.53 -14.54 -8.24
N PRO A 36 10.45 -14.25 -6.92
CA PRO A 36 10.02 -12.94 -6.45
C PRO A 36 11.06 -11.88 -6.81
N LYS A 37 10.59 -10.69 -7.18
CA LYS A 37 11.43 -9.54 -7.51
C LYS A 37 10.92 -8.28 -6.79
N PRO A 38 11.79 -7.28 -6.54
CA PRO A 38 11.35 -5.96 -6.12
C PRO A 38 10.31 -5.43 -7.10
N TRP A 39 9.24 -4.87 -6.56
CA TRP A 39 8.20 -4.24 -7.35
C TRP A 39 8.50 -2.75 -7.46
N MET A 40 8.51 -2.26 -8.69
CA MET A 40 9.01 -0.93 -9.04
C MET A 40 7.99 -0.21 -9.92
N CYS A 41 8.28 1.03 -10.23
CA CYS A 41 7.56 1.72 -11.29
C CYS A 41 8.00 1.25 -12.68
N ASP A 42 7.15 1.52 -13.68
CA ASP A 42 7.37 1.30 -15.10
C ASP A 42 8.63 1.99 -15.66
N ASP A 43 9.04 3.11 -15.07
CA ASP A 43 10.31 3.79 -15.38
C ASP A 43 11.54 3.24 -14.63
N ASN A 44 11.40 2.09 -13.96
CA ASN A 44 12.37 1.47 -13.05
C ASN A 44 12.65 2.28 -11.77
N THR A 45 11.85 3.29 -11.44
CA THR A 45 11.95 3.95 -10.13
C THR A 45 11.61 2.97 -9.03
N ILE A 46 12.52 2.84 -8.07
CA ILE A 46 12.31 2.04 -6.87
C ILE A 46 11.51 2.85 -5.85
N PHE A 47 10.54 2.22 -5.22
CA PHE A 47 9.86 2.74 -4.05
C PHE A 47 9.95 1.74 -2.90
N TYR A 48 10.09 2.25 -1.68
CA TYR A 48 9.99 1.42 -0.49
C TYR A 48 8.53 1.33 -0.05
N SER A 49 8.20 0.29 0.71
CA SER A 49 6.92 0.10 1.33
C SER A 49 7.12 -0.61 2.66
N PRO A 50 6.41 -0.21 3.73
CA PRO A 50 6.39 -0.99 4.96
C PRO A 50 5.87 -2.41 4.74
N SER A 51 6.04 -3.25 5.76
CA SER A 51 5.29 -4.48 5.95
C SER A 51 3.79 -4.18 6.22
N SER A 52 3.10 -3.70 5.20
CA SER A 52 1.65 -3.50 5.17
C SER A 52 1.01 -4.36 4.09
N CYS A 53 -0.26 -4.73 4.29
CA CYS A 53 -1.08 -5.30 3.22
C CYS A 53 -1.40 -4.21 2.17
N SER A 54 -1.66 -4.65 0.95
CA SER A 54 -2.09 -3.81 -0.17
C SER A 54 -3.13 -4.56 -0.98
N GLN A 55 -3.85 -3.88 -1.87
CA GLN A 55 -4.88 -4.48 -2.69
C GLN A 55 -4.66 -4.16 -4.17
N LEU A 56 -4.83 -5.17 -5.03
CA LEU A 56 -5.02 -5.00 -6.46
C LEU A 56 -6.52 -5.06 -6.75
N ILE A 57 -7.00 -4.14 -7.58
CA ILE A 57 -8.39 -4.07 -8.01
C ILE A 57 -8.40 -4.09 -9.54
N GLU A 58 -9.17 -5.03 -10.09
CA GLU A 58 -9.62 -4.95 -11.47
C GLU A 58 -10.84 -4.02 -11.52
N HIS A 59 -10.81 -3.06 -12.44
CA HIS A 59 -11.86 -2.08 -12.60
C HIS A 59 -12.63 -2.30 -13.90
N SER A 60 -13.90 -1.94 -13.94
CA SER A 60 -14.77 -2.15 -15.10
C SER A 60 -14.36 -1.36 -16.35
N ASN A 61 -13.44 -0.40 -16.25
CA ASN A 61 -12.80 0.25 -17.40
C ASN A 61 -11.69 -0.59 -18.07
N GLY A 62 -11.44 -1.82 -17.58
CA GLY A 62 -10.42 -2.73 -18.10
C GLY A 62 -9.02 -2.48 -17.56
N LYS A 63 -8.86 -1.58 -16.59
CA LYS A 63 -7.57 -1.27 -15.96
C LYS A 63 -7.43 -1.93 -14.58
N TYR A 64 -6.19 -1.99 -14.11
CA TYR A 64 -5.84 -2.51 -12.80
C TYR A 64 -5.29 -1.40 -11.92
N TYR A 65 -5.73 -1.35 -10.66
CA TYR A 65 -5.27 -0.36 -9.70
C TYR A 65 -4.67 -1.05 -8.48
N TRP A 66 -3.55 -0.52 -8.00
CA TRP A 66 -2.95 -0.91 -6.75
C TRP A 66 -3.16 0.17 -5.70
N ILE A 67 -3.64 -0.23 -4.52
CA ILE A 67 -3.75 0.62 -3.34
C ILE A 67 -2.77 0.11 -2.28
N GLY A 68 -1.99 0.99 -1.68
CA GLY A 68 -1.03 0.62 -0.64
C GLY A 68 -0.27 1.79 -0.06
N ASN A 69 0.86 1.50 0.59
CA ASN A 69 1.73 2.52 1.17
C ASN A 69 3.05 2.54 0.42
N VAL A 70 3.57 3.74 0.20
CA VAL A 70 4.90 3.98 -0.36
C VAL A 70 5.73 4.80 0.63
N SER A 71 7.03 4.67 0.56
CA SER A 71 7.98 5.45 1.34
C SER A 71 9.17 5.83 0.47
N ASN A 72 9.70 7.04 0.68
CA ASN A 72 10.90 7.53 0.03
C ASN A 72 12.19 7.05 0.71
N ARG A 73 12.08 6.32 1.82
CA ARG A 73 13.19 5.74 2.57
C ARG A 73 12.88 4.30 2.92
N ASN A 74 13.92 3.52 3.23
CA ASN A 74 13.72 2.15 3.66
C ASN A 74 12.82 2.11 4.92
N ALA A 75 11.84 1.22 4.91
CA ALA A 75 10.86 1.16 5.98
C ALA A 75 11.40 0.38 7.19
N GLU A 76 11.06 0.86 8.38
CA GLU A 76 11.45 0.28 9.66
C GLU A 76 10.40 -0.76 10.07
N GLY A 77 10.47 -1.92 9.42
CA GLY A 77 9.51 -3.00 9.56
C GLY A 77 8.09 -2.59 9.14
N ASN A 78 7.23 -2.32 10.12
CA ASN A 78 5.83 -1.97 9.86
C ASN A 78 5.61 -0.49 9.54
N LEU A 79 6.58 0.40 9.71
CA LEU A 79 6.41 1.85 9.57
C LEU A 79 7.35 2.45 8.51
N PRO A 80 6.99 3.58 7.87
CA PRO A 80 5.73 4.31 8.00
C PRO A 80 4.60 3.66 7.19
N ARG A 81 3.36 3.67 7.69
CA ARG A 81 2.15 3.25 6.93
C ARG A 81 1.35 4.45 6.44
N TRP A 82 2.07 5.43 5.93
CA TRP A 82 1.58 6.63 5.27
C TRP A 82 2.68 7.12 4.32
N PRO A 83 2.32 7.76 3.18
CA PRO A 83 0.95 7.97 2.68
C PRO A 83 0.22 6.66 2.30
N LEU A 84 -1.10 6.73 2.21
CA LEU A 84 -1.92 5.76 1.48
C LEU A 84 -2.06 6.28 0.05
N VAL A 85 -1.71 5.46 -0.93
CA VAL A 85 -1.70 5.84 -2.35
C VAL A 85 -2.49 4.84 -3.18
N ILE A 86 -2.89 5.29 -4.37
CA ILE A 86 -3.42 4.47 -5.45
C ILE A 86 -2.66 4.78 -6.74
N GLY A 87 -2.42 3.79 -7.58
CA GLY A 87 -1.88 3.97 -8.93
C GLY A 87 -2.32 2.85 -9.87
N GLU A 88 -2.28 3.13 -11.16
CA GLU A 88 -2.55 2.16 -12.23
C GLU A 88 -1.38 1.17 -12.37
N VAL A 89 -1.70 -0.08 -12.66
CA VAL A 89 -0.72 -1.15 -12.91
C VAL A 89 -0.76 -1.50 -14.38
N ASN A 90 0.41 -1.50 -15.03
CA ASN A 90 0.54 -1.92 -16.41
C ASN A 90 0.39 -3.45 -16.51
N PRO A 91 -0.60 -3.97 -17.27
CA PRO A 91 -0.83 -5.42 -17.37
C PRO A 91 0.26 -6.18 -18.14
N ASP A 92 1.10 -5.50 -18.93
CA ASP A 92 2.10 -6.15 -19.78
C ASP A 92 3.39 -6.48 -19.01
N ASP A 93 3.86 -5.56 -18.16
CA ASP A 93 5.08 -5.72 -17.36
C ASP A 93 4.80 -5.90 -15.85
N TYR A 94 3.54 -5.75 -15.45
CA TYR A 94 3.03 -5.81 -14.07
C TYR A 94 3.53 -4.70 -13.15
N MET A 95 4.15 -3.64 -13.66
CA MET A 95 4.73 -2.55 -12.86
C MET A 95 3.70 -1.45 -12.54
N LEU A 96 4.01 -0.66 -11.51
CA LEU A 96 3.20 0.52 -11.16
C LEU A 96 3.49 1.65 -12.15
N ILE A 97 2.48 2.24 -12.76
CA ILE A 97 2.67 3.37 -13.66
C ILE A 97 2.99 4.61 -12.81
N LYS A 98 4.23 5.11 -12.86
CA LYS A 98 4.71 6.14 -11.93
C LYS A 98 3.84 7.38 -11.91
N ASP A 99 3.49 7.88 -13.10
CA ASP A 99 2.76 9.14 -13.26
C ASP A 99 1.27 9.01 -12.91
N SER A 100 0.78 7.79 -12.68
CA SER A 100 -0.58 7.54 -12.22
C SER A 100 -0.74 7.55 -10.70
N VAL A 101 0.37 7.54 -9.95
CA VAL A 101 0.34 7.42 -8.49
C VAL A 101 -0.19 8.70 -7.87
N MET A 102 -1.30 8.59 -7.14
CA MET A 102 -1.90 9.67 -6.38
C MET A 102 -2.04 9.31 -4.89
N VAL A 103 -1.93 10.33 -4.04
CA VAL A 103 -2.12 10.19 -2.59
C VAL A 103 -3.62 10.22 -2.27
N ILE A 104 -4.10 9.20 -1.56
CA ILE A 104 -5.46 9.14 -1.00
C ILE A 104 -5.51 9.91 0.33
N ASP A 105 -4.58 9.59 1.24
CA ASP A 105 -4.42 10.34 2.49
C ASP A 105 -2.97 10.27 3.01
N ILE A 106 -2.62 11.22 3.86
CA ILE A 106 -1.28 11.39 4.45
C ILE A 106 -1.40 11.78 5.92
N LYS A 107 -0.36 11.46 6.71
CA LYS A 107 -0.29 11.87 8.12
C LYS A 107 -0.44 13.39 8.25
N LYS A 108 -1.36 13.82 9.12
CA LYS A 108 -1.56 15.21 9.53
C LYS A 108 -0.68 15.59 10.72
N PRO A 109 -0.34 16.88 10.92
CA PRO A 109 0.52 17.31 12.02
C PRO A 109 0.03 16.90 13.41
N GLU A 110 -1.27 16.98 13.65
CA GLU A 110 -1.94 16.69 14.93
C GLU A 110 -2.05 15.19 15.25
N GLN A 111 -1.94 14.32 14.24
CA GLN A 111 -2.04 12.87 14.43
C GLN A 111 -0.76 12.30 15.06
N SER A 112 -0.92 11.20 15.79
CA SER A 112 0.18 10.41 16.33
C SER A 112 1.26 10.11 15.30
N SER A 113 2.53 10.13 15.73
CA SER A 113 3.66 9.70 14.89
C SER A 113 3.54 8.26 14.39
N ARG A 114 2.70 7.45 15.05
CA ARG A 114 2.44 6.05 14.69
C ARG A 114 1.14 5.83 13.92
N VAL A 115 0.43 6.88 13.50
CA VAL A 115 -0.80 6.71 12.69
C VAL A 115 -0.53 5.81 11.49
N THR A 116 -1.45 4.87 11.22
CA THR A 116 -1.31 3.94 10.11
C THR A 116 -2.55 3.94 9.22
N TYR A 117 -2.35 4.28 7.96
CA TYR A 117 -3.34 4.11 6.89
C TYR A 117 -3.10 2.79 6.20
N SER A 118 -3.49 1.72 6.89
CA SER A 118 -3.33 0.33 6.45
C SER A 118 -4.48 -0.51 6.98
N ASN A 119 -4.60 -1.77 6.56
CA ASN A 119 -5.77 -2.60 6.87
C ASN A 119 -7.07 -2.01 6.32
N PHE A 120 -6.99 -1.36 5.16
CA PHE A 120 -8.15 -0.86 4.43
C PHE A 120 -8.77 -1.99 3.61
N PHE A 121 -9.99 -1.74 3.12
CA PHE A 121 -10.61 -2.50 2.05
C PHE A 121 -11.07 -1.53 0.96
N ALA A 122 -10.84 -1.88 -0.30
CA ALA A 122 -11.28 -1.09 -1.43
C ALA A 122 -12.08 -1.91 -2.43
N ARG A 123 -13.02 -1.26 -3.10
CA ARG A 123 -13.87 -1.83 -4.15
C ARG A 123 -14.28 -0.75 -5.15
N GLU A 124 -14.59 -1.17 -6.37
CA GLU A 124 -15.35 -0.34 -7.30
C GLU A 124 -16.79 -0.15 -6.81
N ASP A 125 -17.32 1.07 -6.95
CA ASP A 125 -18.74 1.32 -6.88
C ASP A 125 -19.43 0.99 -8.22
N ARG A 126 -20.51 0.20 -8.15
CA ARG A 126 -21.16 -0.30 -9.36
C ARG A 126 -21.85 0.78 -10.17
N VAL A 127 -22.31 1.85 -9.51
CA VAL A 127 -23.08 2.93 -10.13
C VAL A 127 -22.16 4.05 -10.58
N SER A 128 -21.37 4.62 -9.67
CA SER A 128 -20.52 5.77 -10.01
C SER A 128 -19.25 5.39 -10.76
N LYS A 129 -18.81 4.12 -10.66
CA LYS A 129 -17.52 3.65 -11.19
C LYS A 129 -16.31 4.27 -10.49
N ASP A 130 -16.50 4.81 -9.30
CA ASP A 130 -15.39 5.25 -8.46
C ASP A 130 -14.80 4.08 -7.67
N ILE A 131 -13.55 4.21 -7.25
CA ILE A 131 -12.98 3.30 -6.26
C ILE A 131 -13.24 3.86 -4.87
N LEU A 132 -13.98 3.10 -4.06
CA LEU A 132 -14.23 3.41 -2.66
C LEU A 132 -13.18 2.71 -1.79
N VAL A 133 -12.48 3.47 -0.94
CA VAL A 133 -11.47 2.96 -0.01
C VAL A 133 -11.94 3.18 1.43
N TYR A 134 -12.24 2.09 2.12
CA TYR A 134 -12.68 2.07 3.51
C TYR A 134 -11.47 1.91 4.42
N CYS A 135 -11.23 2.86 5.31
CA CYS A 135 -10.08 2.82 6.21
C CYS A 135 -10.41 3.44 7.57
N THR A 136 -9.99 2.76 8.63
CA THR A 136 -9.98 3.26 10.00
C THR A 136 -8.52 3.34 10.45
N PRO A 137 -7.89 4.53 10.45
CA PRO A 137 -6.46 4.65 10.69
C PRO A 137 -6.11 4.26 12.12
N LEU A 138 -5.27 3.23 12.32
CA LEU A 138 -4.87 2.86 13.68
C LEU A 138 -3.99 3.96 14.28
N PHE A 139 -4.16 4.19 15.58
CA PHE A 139 -3.41 5.17 16.36
C PHE A 139 -3.58 6.61 15.90
N GLU A 140 -4.66 6.94 15.18
CA GLU A 140 -4.96 8.32 14.76
C GLU A 140 -4.91 9.30 15.94
N ASN A 141 -5.62 8.95 17.02
CA ASN A 141 -5.81 9.81 18.19
C ASN A 141 -4.67 9.72 19.24
N GLY A 142 -3.79 8.71 19.16
CA GLY A 142 -2.70 8.60 20.11
C GLY A 142 -1.96 7.27 20.16
N TYR A 143 -0.65 7.35 20.29
CA TYR A 143 0.19 6.25 20.76
C TYR A 143 1.34 6.82 21.58
N GLU A 144 1.22 6.75 22.91
CA GLU A 144 2.20 7.33 23.83
C GLU A 144 2.56 6.30 24.90
N ASN A 145 3.84 6.22 25.27
CA ASN A 145 4.33 5.34 26.36
C ASN A 145 3.85 3.88 26.25
N LYS A 146 3.74 3.35 25.03
CA LYS A 146 3.20 2.01 24.71
C LYS A 146 1.71 1.82 25.05
N GLN A 147 1.02 2.86 25.48
CA GLN A 147 -0.44 2.90 25.55
C GLN A 147 -1.00 3.35 24.20
N SER A 148 -1.93 2.56 23.68
CA SER A 148 -2.54 2.79 22.37
C SER A 148 -3.93 3.36 22.55
N ASP A 149 -4.22 4.49 21.90
CA ASP A 149 -5.59 4.87 21.62
C ASP A 149 -6.04 4.12 20.36
N TRP A 150 -6.98 3.20 20.56
CA TRP A 150 -7.55 2.37 19.50
C TRP A 150 -8.76 3.02 18.83
N THR A 151 -9.18 4.20 19.28
CA THR A 151 -10.25 4.97 18.65
C THR A 151 -9.70 5.72 17.43
N ALA A 152 -10.53 5.79 16.40
CA ALA A 152 -10.26 6.53 15.18
C ALA A 152 -11.59 6.72 14.42
N ASN A 153 -11.62 7.70 13.52
CA ASN A 153 -12.76 7.82 12.62
C ASN A 153 -12.74 6.71 11.56
N ALA A 154 -13.92 6.30 11.10
CA ALA A 154 -14.05 5.44 9.93
C ALA A 154 -14.20 6.33 8.69
N TYR A 155 -13.25 6.24 7.76
CA TYR A 155 -13.25 7.00 6.52
C TYR A 155 -13.67 6.13 5.34
N VAL A 156 -14.40 6.74 4.41
CA VAL A 156 -14.60 6.22 3.05
C VAL A 156 -14.06 7.28 2.10
N TYR A 157 -12.95 6.98 1.44
CA TYR A 157 -12.40 7.83 0.40
C TYR A 157 -13.01 7.43 -0.95
N THR A 158 -13.48 8.43 -1.72
CA THR A 158 -13.95 8.22 -3.09
C THR A 158 -12.86 8.68 -4.06
N VAL A 159 -12.24 7.73 -4.75
CA VAL A 159 -11.24 8.01 -5.78
C VAL A 159 -11.94 8.00 -7.14
N ASN A 160 -11.94 9.17 -7.77
CA ASN A 160 -12.57 9.35 -9.08
C ASN A 160 -11.60 8.84 -10.15
N ILE A 161 -11.96 7.73 -10.79
CA ILE A 161 -11.19 7.13 -11.86
C ILE A 161 -11.79 7.58 -13.19
N LYS A 162 -10.99 8.25 -14.02
CA LYS A 162 -11.40 8.68 -15.37
C LYS A 162 -11.20 7.57 -16.40
#